data_AF-A0A9X9BXW4-F1
#
_entry.id   AF-A0A9X9BXW4-F1
#
_cell.length_a   1.000
_cell.length_b   1.000
_cell.length_c   1.000
_cell.angle_alpha   90.00
_cell.angle_beta   90.00
_cell.angle_gamma   90.00
#
_symmetry.space_group_name_H-M   'P 1'
#
loop_
_entity.id
_entity.type
_entity.pdbx_description
1 polymer ?
#
loop_
_entity_poly.entity_id
_entity_poly.type
_entity_poly.pdbx_seq_one_letter_code
_entity_poly.pdbx_strand_id
1 'polypeptide(L)'
;MKPRDVRNGMLGLMLLSTLGGAHAADVFYPQQGEVCDRVSHFCADRQGISMGLTELHLGKSAQDKLQQALGEGGEVHLDSYTLSNGVYCESQTHTCYSDRFKTRKDTSATEKLFGQQTANSAVFFPSSGVICDRKSFLCADASGISLGLTQSYLGQAAQNRLQQALGSGVGVDMGAYTLSNGVYCDSHAKACYTDRFKTQLDFQTTKRLFH
;
A
#
# COMPACT_ATOMS: atom_id res chain seq x y z
N MET A 1 16.36 -61.02 -48.20
CA MET A 1 15.77 -60.77 -46.87
C MET A 1 16.02 -59.31 -46.50
N LYS A 2 14.95 -58.53 -46.32
CA LYS A 2 15.00 -57.12 -45.88
C LYS A 2 13.79 -56.92 -44.96
N PRO A 3 13.94 -56.60 -43.66
CA PRO A 3 12.81 -56.52 -42.76
C PRO A 3 12.05 -55.19 -42.93
N ARG A 4 10.73 -55.30 -42.75
CA ARG A 4 9.77 -54.20 -42.59
C ARG A 4 10.00 -53.54 -41.22
N ASP A 5 9.87 -52.22 -41.16
CA ASP A 5 9.56 -51.54 -39.90
C ASP A 5 8.34 -50.62 -40.09
N VAL A 6 7.39 -50.79 -39.18
CA VAL A 6 6.10 -50.13 -39.10
C VAL A 6 6.14 -49.34 -37.79
N ARG A 7 6.08 -48.01 -37.85
CA ARG A 7 5.72 -47.20 -36.68
C ARG A 7 5.01 -45.92 -37.14
N ASN A 8 3.69 -45.88 -37.04
CA ASN A 8 2.86 -45.61 -35.87
C ASN A 8 2.51 -44.11 -35.83
N GLY A 9 1.24 -43.82 -36.11
CA GLY A 9 0.69 -42.47 -36.15
C GLY A 9 0.66 -41.84 -34.76
N MET A 10 1.02 -40.56 -34.71
CA MET A 10 0.90 -39.75 -33.51
C MET A 10 -0.17 -38.68 -33.80
N LEU A 11 -1.41 -38.98 -33.38
CA LEU A 11 -2.51 -38.02 -33.33
C LEU A 11 -2.18 -37.02 -32.20
N GLY A 12 -1.76 -35.82 -32.57
CA GLY A 12 -1.53 -34.73 -31.61
C GLY A 12 -2.86 -34.08 -31.20
N LEU A 13 -3.29 -34.31 -29.96
CA LEU A 13 -4.34 -33.52 -29.31
C LEU A 13 -3.80 -32.09 -29.07
N MET A 14 -4.28 -31.11 -29.84
CA MET A 14 -4.11 -29.69 -29.50
C MET A 14 -5.10 -29.33 -28.40
N LEU A 15 -4.61 -29.20 -27.17
CA LEU A 15 -5.34 -28.57 -26.08
C LEU A 15 -5.35 -27.05 -26.33
N LEU A 16 -6.50 -26.51 -26.75
CA LEU A 16 -6.75 -25.07 -26.74
C LEU A 16 -6.87 -24.60 -25.28
N SER A 17 -5.81 -24.01 -24.77
CA SER A 17 -5.83 -23.28 -23.50
C SER A 17 -6.68 -22.02 -23.66
N THR A 18 -7.88 -22.00 -23.07
CA THR A 18 -8.69 -20.79 -22.93
C THR A 18 -8.02 -19.86 -21.91
N LEU A 19 -7.41 -18.77 -22.40
CA LEU A 19 -6.97 -17.66 -21.57
C LEU A 19 -8.20 -16.89 -21.07
N GLY A 20 -8.73 -17.29 -19.91
CA GLY A 20 -9.70 -16.49 -19.18
C GLY A 20 -8.99 -15.29 -18.53
N GLY A 21 -9.22 -14.09 -19.05
CA GLY A 21 -8.75 -12.86 -18.41
C GLY A 21 -9.49 -12.65 -17.09
N ALA A 22 -8.76 -12.61 -15.97
CA ALA A 22 -9.34 -12.28 -14.68
C ALA A 22 -9.80 -10.81 -14.68
N HIS A 23 -11.11 -10.58 -14.71
CA HIS A 23 -11.67 -9.26 -14.45
C HIS A 23 -11.41 -8.90 -12.98
N ALA A 24 -10.52 -7.94 -12.74
CA ALA A 24 -10.30 -7.43 -11.39
C ALA A 24 -11.55 -6.71 -10.90
N ALA A 25 -11.94 -6.98 -9.65
CA ALA A 25 -13.14 -6.43 -9.03
C ALA A 25 -13.15 -4.89 -9.03
N ASP A 26 -14.35 -4.31 -9.15
CA ASP A 26 -14.55 -2.85 -9.15
C ASP A 26 -14.14 -2.23 -7.80
N VAL A 27 -14.50 -2.89 -6.69
CA VAL A 27 -14.00 -2.58 -5.35
C VAL A 27 -13.01 -3.67 -4.94
N PHE A 28 -11.79 -3.28 -4.59
CA PHE A 28 -10.73 -4.22 -4.21
C PHE A 28 -9.86 -3.68 -3.07
N TYR A 29 -9.17 -4.58 -2.38
CA TYR A 29 -8.29 -4.28 -1.25
C TYR A 29 -6.87 -4.63 -1.65
N PRO A 30 -6.05 -3.67 -2.14
CA PRO A 30 -4.68 -3.94 -2.59
C PRO A 30 -3.82 -4.59 -1.50
N GLN A 31 -4.07 -4.20 -0.26
CA GLN A 31 -3.49 -4.78 0.94
C GLN A 31 -4.39 -4.47 2.16
N GLN A 32 -4.04 -5.07 3.30
CA GLN A 32 -4.66 -4.76 4.58
C GLN A 32 -4.50 -3.26 4.90
N GLY A 33 -5.62 -2.57 5.17
CA GLY A 33 -5.63 -1.14 5.46
C GLY A 33 -5.94 -0.22 4.28
N GLU A 34 -6.15 -0.77 3.08
CA GLU A 34 -6.41 0.01 1.86
C GLU A 34 -7.62 -0.56 1.11
N VAL A 35 -8.47 0.33 0.60
CA VAL A 35 -9.56 -0.02 -0.31
C VAL A 35 -9.50 0.89 -1.53
N CYS A 36 -9.73 0.33 -2.70
CA CYS A 36 -9.78 1.07 -3.96
C CYS A 36 -11.08 0.75 -4.69
N ASP A 37 -11.65 1.77 -5.31
CA ASP A 37 -12.86 1.69 -6.10
C ASP A 37 -12.59 2.25 -7.51
N ARG A 38 -12.58 1.35 -8.49
CA ARG A 38 -12.33 1.69 -9.90
C ARG A 38 -13.44 2.51 -10.51
N VAL A 39 -14.69 2.29 -10.06
CA VAL A 39 -15.87 2.98 -10.58
C VAL A 39 -15.95 4.38 -9.99
N SER A 40 -15.69 4.52 -8.69
CA SER A 40 -15.67 5.82 -8.02
C SER A 40 -14.34 6.59 -8.18
N HIS A 41 -13.33 5.96 -8.79
CA HIS A 41 -12.01 6.55 -9.09
C HIS A 41 -11.24 7.07 -7.88
N PHE A 42 -11.37 6.42 -6.73
CA PHE A 42 -10.58 6.76 -5.54
C PHE A 42 -10.10 5.52 -4.80
N CYS A 43 -9.01 5.69 -4.05
CA CYS A 43 -8.60 4.79 -3.00
C CYS A 43 -8.63 5.50 -1.65
N ALA A 44 -8.82 4.73 -0.60
CA ALA A 44 -8.85 5.19 0.77
C ALA A 44 -8.05 4.27 1.69
N ASP A 45 -7.51 4.84 2.76
CA ASP A 45 -6.94 4.12 3.89
C ASP A 45 -7.75 4.37 5.16
N ARG A 46 -7.14 4.07 6.31
CA ARG A 46 -7.75 4.27 7.64
C ARG A 46 -8.04 5.73 7.97
N GLN A 47 -7.36 6.68 7.33
CA GLN A 47 -7.53 8.11 7.54
C GLN A 47 -8.60 8.70 6.62
N GLY A 48 -8.86 8.08 5.47
CA GLY A 48 -9.84 8.56 4.50
C GLY A 48 -9.41 8.35 3.06
N ILE A 49 -10.09 9.02 2.14
CA ILE A 49 -9.73 9.08 0.73
C ILE A 49 -8.31 9.67 0.58
N SER A 50 -7.46 9.01 -0.20
CA SER A 50 -6.05 9.37 -0.38
C SER A 50 -5.70 9.57 -1.85
N MET A 51 -5.18 10.76 -2.17
CA MET A 51 -4.70 11.10 -3.52
C MET A 51 -3.53 10.21 -3.94
N GLY A 52 -2.54 10.04 -3.06
CA GLY A 52 -1.36 9.21 -3.34
C GLY A 52 -1.73 7.74 -3.56
N LEU A 53 -2.65 7.19 -2.76
CA LEU A 53 -3.14 5.82 -2.99
C LEU A 53 -3.96 5.70 -4.27
N THR A 54 -4.76 6.71 -4.59
CA THR A 54 -5.54 6.77 -5.83
C THR A 54 -4.60 6.76 -7.03
N GLU A 55 -3.56 7.59 -7.02
CA GLU A 55 -2.54 7.57 -8.07
C GLU A 55 -1.79 6.23 -8.10
N LEU A 56 -1.44 5.66 -6.93
CA LEU A 56 -0.77 4.37 -6.76
C LEU A 56 -1.47 3.24 -7.49
N HIS A 57 -2.74 3.03 -7.16
CA HIS A 57 -3.45 1.83 -7.58
C HIS A 57 -4.34 2.04 -8.80
N LEU A 58 -4.78 3.28 -9.06
CA LEU A 58 -5.70 3.62 -10.16
C LEU A 58 -5.06 4.55 -11.22
N GLY A 59 -3.87 5.08 -10.96
CA GLY A 59 -3.10 5.91 -11.90
C GLY A 59 -3.43 7.41 -11.82
N LYS A 60 -2.56 8.22 -12.44
CA LYS A 60 -2.63 9.70 -12.41
C LYS A 60 -3.98 10.25 -12.85
N SER A 61 -4.59 9.67 -13.89
CA SER A 61 -5.90 10.11 -14.38
C SER A 61 -7.01 9.97 -13.34
N ALA A 62 -6.99 8.93 -12.51
CA ALA A 62 -7.97 8.76 -11.44
C ALA A 62 -7.77 9.82 -10.34
N GLN A 63 -6.52 10.09 -9.98
CA GLN A 63 -6.17 11.14 -9.03
C GLN A 63 -6.57 12.53 -9.56
N ASP A 64 -6.36 12.82 -10.84
CA ASP A 64 -6.80 14.10 -11.45
C ASP A 64 -8.33 14.26 -11.40
N LYS A 65 -9.08 13.18 -11.68
CA LYS A 65 -10.55 13.18 -11.56
C LYS A 65 -10.98 13.40 -10.11
N LEU A 66 -10.32 12.74 -9.16
CA LEU A 66 -10.59 12.93 -7.74
C LEU A 66 -10.32 14.39 -7.33
N GLN A 67 -9.19 14.98 -7.75
CA GLN A 67 -8.87 16.39 -7.48
C GLN A 67 -9.97 17.32 -8.02
N GLN A 68 -10.44 17.07 -9.24
CA GLN A 68 -11.52 17.84 -9.87
C GLN A 68 -12.84 17.70 -9.10
N ALA A 69 -13.17 16.49 -8.64
CA ALA A 69 -14.40 16.23 -7.89
C ALA A 69 -14.42 16.91 -6.51
N LEU A 70 -13.25 17.11 -5.90
CA LEU A 70 -13.12 17.81 -4.61
C LEU A 70 -13.26 19.34 -4.74
N GLY A 71 -13.06 19.89 -5.95
CA GLY A 71 -13.20 21.32 -6.23
C GLY A 71 -12.18 22.22 -5.51
N GLU A 72 -12.25 23.53 -5.78
CA GLU A 72 -11.54 24.56 -5.02
C GLU A 72 -12.55 25.29 -4.10
N GLY A 73 -12.49 25.05 -2.78
CA GLY A 73 -13.10 25.95 -1.79
C GLY A 73 -14.28 25.44 -0.95
N GLY A 74 -14.58 24.14 -0.94
CA GLY A 74 -15.54 23.54 0.01
C GLY A 74 -14.86 22.76 1.12
N GLU A 75 -15.45 22.71 2.32
CA GLU A 75 -15.04 21.78 3.38
C GLU A 75 -15.38 20.35 2.93
N VAL A 76 -14.39 19.61 2.43
CA VAL A 76 -14.63 18.24 1.95
C VAL A 76 -14.25 17.22 3.02
N HIS A 77 -15.25 16.48 3.49
CA HIS A 77 -15.07 15.37 4.42
C HIS A 77 -14.55 14.13 3.66
N LEU A 78 -13.24 13.91 3.70
CA LEU A 78 -12.58 12.73 3.10
C LEU A 78 -12.62 11.49 4.00
N ASP A 79 -13.14 11.64 5.22
CA ASP A 79 -13.20 10.63 6.26
C ASP A 79 -14.51 9.82 6.25
N SER A 80 -15.44 10.12 5.35
CA SER A 80 -16.65 9.34 5.12
C SER A 80 -16.94 9.21 3.62
N TYR A 81 -17.20 7.99 3.15
CA TYR A 81 -17.35 7.72 1.73
C TYR A 81 -18.18 6.46 1.45
N THR A 82 -18.83 6.42 0.28
CA THR A 82 -19.56 5.26 -0.22
C THR A 82 -18.83 4.68 -1.42
N LEU A 83 -18.56 3.37 -1.36
CA LEU A 83 -18.02 2.59 -2.46
C LEU A 83 -19.13 2.25 -3.47
N SER A 84 -18.76 1.98 -4.71
CA SER A 84 -19.67 1.69 -5.83
C SER A 84 -20.50 0.43 -5.63
N ASN A 85 -20.07 -0.47 -4.74
CA ASN A 85 -20.84 -1.63 -4.30
C ASN A 85 -21.85 -1.32 -3.17
N GLY A 86 -22.00 -0.05 -2.78
CA GLY A 86 -22.94 0.43 -1.77
C GLY A 86 -22.38 0.50 -0.35
N VAL A 87 -21.22 -0.12 -0.08
CA VAL A 87 -20.60 -0.11 1.26
C VAL A 87 -20.20 1.32 1.63
N TYR A 88 -20.61 1.76 2.81
CA TYR A 88 -20.29 3.08 3.35
C TYR A 88 -19.29 2.96 4.50
N CYS A 89 -18.18 3.70 4.46
CA CYS A 89 -17.12 3.64 5.46
C CYS A 89 -16.91 5.00 6.13
N GLU A 90 -16.60 4.96 7.43
CA GLU A 90 -16.23 6.11 8.24
C GLU A 90 -14.86 5.87 8.90
N SER A 91 -13.89 6.71 8.54
CA SER A 91 -12.53 6.67 9.05
C SER A 91 -12.47 7.04 10.54
N GLN A 92 -13.23 8.04 10.99
CA GLN A 92 -13.22 8.46 12.41
C GLN A 92 -13.66 7.33 13.36
N THR A 93 -14.65 6.55 12.96
CA THR A 93 -15.20 5.43 13.76
C THR A 93 -14.61 4.08 13.36
N HIS A 94 -13.70 4.06 12.38
CA HIS A 94 -13.06 2.86 11.85
C HIS A 94 -14.07 1.75 11.51
N THR A 95 -15.19 2.11 10.89
CA THR A 95 -16.29 1.18 10.63
C THR A 95 -16.83 1.34 9.22
N CYS A 96 -17.08 0.21 8.56
CA CYS A 96 -17.86 0.15 7.33
C CYS A 96 -19.25 -0.47 7.58
N TYR A 97 -20.21 -0.05 6.79
CA TYR A 97 -21.62 -0.44 6.84
C TYR A 97 -22.10 -0.90 5.47
N SER A 98 -23.16 -1.71 5.44
CA SER A 98 -23.81 -2.20 4.22
C SER A 98 -24.29 -1.10 3.28
N ASP A 99 -24.56 0.08 3.83
CA ASP A 99 -25.12 1.24 3.16
C ASP A 99 -24.90 2.51 3.99
N ARG A 100 -25.15 3.66 3.37
CA ARG A 100 -25.04 4.99 3.99
C ARG A 100 -26.02 5.25 5.15
N PHE A 101 -27.07 4.43 5.29
CA PHE A 101 -28.01 4.53 6.41
C PHE A 101 -27.54 3.73 7.62
N LYS A 102 -26.35 3.11 7.53
CA LYS A 102 -25.73 2.32 8.59
C LYS A 102 -26.60 1.14 9.06
N THR A 103 -27.39 0.55 8.15
CA THR A 103 -28.35 -0.51 8.48
C THR A 103 -27.69 -1.70 9.17
N ARG A 104 -26.53 -2.14 8.66
CA ARG A 104 -25.74 -3.21 9.28
C ARG A 104 -24.26 -2.88 9.16
N LYS A 105 -23.48 -3.22 10.17
CA LYS A 105 -22.02 -3.25 10.05
C LYS A 105 -21.60 -4.26 8.97
N ASP A 106 -20.72 -3.83 8.06
CA ASP A 106 -20.01 -4.72 7.15
C ASP A 106 -18.71 -5.16 7.82
N THR A 107 -18.72 -6.34 8.45
CA THR A 107 -17.57 -6.86 9.18
C THR A 107 -16.39 -7.15 8.26
N SER A 108 -16.62 -7.64 7.03
CA SER A 108 -15.55 -7.97 6.10
C SER A 108 -14.81 -6.72 5.61
N ALA A 109 -15.56 -5.70 5.19
CA ALA A 109 -14.98 -4.42 4.78
C ALA A 109 -14.30 -3.72 5.96
N THR A 110 -14.95 -3.73 7.14
CA THR A 110 -14.37 -3.15 8.36
C THR A 110 -13.05 -3.83 8.73
N GLU A 111 -12.99 -5.16 8.71
CA GLU A 111 -11.78 -5.91 9.05
C GLU A 111 -10.67 -5.68 8.05
N LYS A 112 -10.95 -5.71 6.74
CA LYS A 112 -9.94 -5.49 5.70
C LYS A 112 -9.36 -4.08 5.72
N LEU A 113 -10.20 -3.08 5.97
CA LEU A 113 -9.83 -1.66 5.90
C LEU A 113 -9.33 -1.10 7.22
N PHE A 114 -9.99 -1.43 8.33
CA PHE A 114 -9.71 -0.83 9.64
C PHE A 114 -9.25 -1.83 10.69
N GLY A 115 -9.34 -3.13 10.41
CA GLY A 115 -8.76 -4.16 11.26
C GLY A 115 -7.30 -3.85 11.52
N GLN A 116 -6.82 -4.17 12.73
CA GLN A 116 -5.40 -4.06 13.03
C GLN A 116 -4.63 -4.78 11.93
N GLN A 117 -3.81 -4.02 11.21
CA GLN A 117 -2.75 -4.56 10.37
C GLN A 117 -2.06 -5.59 11.26
N THR A 118 -2.16 -6.88 10.90
CA THR A 118 -1.62 -7.93 11.74
C THR A 118 -0.20 -7.51 12.09
N ALA A 119 0.01 -7.37 13.39
CA ALA A 119 1.19 -6.82 14.04
C ALA A 119 2.43 -7.71 13.84
N ASN A 120 2.61 -8.26 12.64
CA ASN A 120 3.55 -9.30 12.30
C ASN A 120 4.43 -8.93 11.09
N SER A 121 4.06 -7.93 10.29
CA SER A 121 5.06 -7.30 9.42
C SER A 121 5.88 -6.32 10.25
N ALA A 122 7.19 -6.57 10.34
CA ALA A 122 8.12 -5.66 11.01
C ALA A 122 8.06 -4.26 10.36
N VAL A 123 7.95 -4.23 9.03
CA VAL A 123 7.84 -3.02 8.21
C VAL A 123 6.36 -2.77 7.86
N PHE A 124 5.89 -1.54 8.04
CA PHE A 124 4.50 -1.14 7.78
C PHE A 124 4.38 0.36 7.50
N PHE A 125 3.25 0.78 6.94
CA PHE A 125 2.94 2.18 6.65
C PHE A 125 1.75 2.62 7.52
N PRO A 126 1.97 3.36 8.61
CA PRO A 126 0.87 3.82 9.48
C PRO A 126 0.01 4.92 8.84
N SER A 127 0.58 5.65 7.88
CA SER A 127 -0.08 6.69 7.08
C SER A 127 0.64 6.80 5.73
N SER A 128 -0.04 7.39 4.73
CA SER A 128 0.60 7.77 3.47
C SER A 128 1.82 8.67 3.73
N GLY A 129 2.95 8.39 3.08
CA GLY A 129 4.20 9.12 3.24
C GLY A 129 4.99 8.79 4.51
N VAL A 130 4.56 7.83 5.33
CA VAL A 130 5.31 7.37 6.51
C VAL A 130 5.53 5.87 6.44
N ILE A 131 6.78 5.45 6.62
CA ILE A 131 7.14 4.03 6.76
C ILE A 131 7.78 3.81 8.13
N CYS A 132 7.38 2.73 8.80
CA CYS A 132 7.90 2.34 10.10
C CYS A 132 8.41 0.90 10.07
N ASP A 133 9.47 0.65 10.83
CA ASP A 133 10.05 -0.66 11.03
C ASP A 133 10.25 -0.95 12.53
N ARG A 134 9.47 -1.88 13.06
CA ARG A 134 9.50 -2.29 14.46
C ARG A 134 10.80 -3.00 14.85
N LYS A 135 11.42 -3.74 13.93
CA LYS A 135 12.66 -4.48 14.20
C LYS A 135 13.87 -3.53 14.19
N SER A 136 13.84 -2.53 13.31
CA SER A 136 14.89 -1.51 13.22
C SER A 136 14.65 -0.30 14.13
N PHE A 137 13.51 -0.24 14.82
CA PHE A 137 13.11 0.85 15.73
C PHE A 137 13.12 2.23 15.08
N LEU A 138 12.76 2.33 13.80
CA LEU A 138 12.75 3.58 13.06
C LEU A 138 11.43 3.80 12.35
N CYS A 139 11.05 5.07 12.23
CA CYS A 139 10.11 5.53 11.22
C CYS A 139 10.77 6.61 10.37
N ALA A 140 10.35 6.71 9.12
CA ALA A 140 10.87 7.66 8.15
C ALA A 140 9.73 8.22 7.30
N ASP A 141 9.95 9.42 6.77
CA ASP A 141 9.12 10.04 5.75
C ASP A 141 9.95 10.42 4.52
N ALA A 142 9.39 11.23 3.62
CA ALA A 142 10.07 11.71 2.42
C ALA A 142 11.40 12.45 2.69
N SER A 143 11.64 12.92 3.91
CA SER A 143 12.87 13.61 4.35
C SER A 143 13.91 12.65 4.95
N GLY A 144 13.53 11.42 5.27
CA GLY A 144 14.40 10.43 5.90
C GLY A 144 13.91 9.96 7.27
N ILE A 145 14.80 9.33 8.05
CA ILE A 145 14.50 8.84 9.39
C ILE A 145 14.09 10.01 10.31
N SER A 146 13.00 9.83 11.07
CA SER A 146 12.47 10.84 11.98
C SER A 146 12.28 10.28 13.39
N LEU A 147 12.94 10.91 14.37
CA LEU A 147 12.78 10.59 15.79
C LEU A 147 11.36 10.87 16.27
N GLY A 148 10.74 11.96 15.79
CA GLY A 148 9.37 12.33 16.13
C GLY A 148 8.37 11.29 15.65
N LEU A 149 8.45 10.89 14.37
CA LEU A 149 7.57 9.83 13.83
C LEU A 149 7.82 8.50 14.54
N THR A 150 9.08 8.19 14.85
CA THR A 150 9.44 6.98 15.61
C THR A 150 8.77 6.98 16.98
N GLN A 151 8.80 8.10 17.71
CA GLN A 151 8.12 8.23 18.99
C GLN A 151 6.60 8.10 18.84
N SER A 152 6.02 8.78 17.84
CA SER A 152 4.57 8.80 17.61
C SER A 152 4.00 7.43 17.25
N TYR A 153 4.70 6.65 16.41
CA TYR A 153 4.18 5.38 15.89
C TYR A 153 4.74 4.13 16.57
N LEU A 154 5.95 4.20 17.15
CA LEU A 154 6.61 3.05 17.82
C LEU A 154 6.83 3.27 19.32
N GLY A 155 6.56 4.48 19.83
CA GLY A 155 6.66 4.83 21.25
C GLY A 155 8.05 5.28 21.71
N GLN A 156 8.10 5.80 22.94
CA GLN A 156 9.30 6.40 23.53
C GLN A 156 10.51 5.46 23.56
N ALA A 157 10.30 4.17 23.84
CA ALA A 157 11.38 3.18 23.91
C ALA A 157 12.07 2.99 22.56
N ALA A 158 11.33 3.02 21.45
CA ALA A 158 11.89 2.92 20.10
C ALA A 158 12.69 4.19 19.75
N GLN A 159 12.15 5.36 20.06
CA GLN A 159 12.86 6.63 19.84
C GLN A 159 14.17 6.69 20.65
N ASN A 160 14.18 6.25 21.91
CA ASN A 160 15.39 6.18 22.72
C ASN A 160 16.44 5.25 22.10
N ARG A 161 16.03 4.08 21.58
CA ARG A 161 16.94 3.14 20.90
C ARG A 161 17.49 3.72 19.61
N LEU A 162 16.65 4.37 18.81
CA LEU A 162 17.09 5.04 17.60
C LEU A 162 18.10 6.15 17.94
N GLN A 163 17.79 7.01 18.91
CA GLN A 163 18.72 8.06 19.36
C GLN A 163 20.07 7.49 19.82
N GLN A 164 20.05 6.37 20.54
CA GLN A 164 21.28 5.67 20.97
C GLN A 164 22.08 5.16 19.77
N ALA A 165 21.42 4.58 18.77
CA ALA A 165 22.06 4.07 17.55
C ALA A 165 22.67 5.20 16.70
N LEU A 166 22.05 6.39 16.69
CA LEU A 166 22.53 7.57 15.98
C LEU A 166 23.69 8.29 16.70
N GLY A 167 23.91 8.00 17.98
CA GLY A 167 24.97 8.63 18.77
C GLY A 167 24.85 10.16 18.82
N SER A 168 25.95 10.87 18.51
CA SER A 168 25.97 12.34 18.47
C SER A 168 25.19 12.92 17.28
N GLY A 169 24.75 12.09 16.32
CA GLY A 169 24.05 12.51 15.10
C GLY A 169 24.91 13.27 14.09
N VAL A 170 26.16 13.62 14.43
CA VAL A 170 27.06 14.35 13.53
C VAL A 170 27.57 13.40 12.45
N GLY A 171 27.28 13.74 11.18
CA GLY A 171 27.74 12.98 10.03
C GLY A 171 26.94 11.69 9.76
N VAL A 172 25.82 11.47 10.44
CA VAL A 172 24.92 10.35 10.14
C VAL A 172 23.98 10.76 9.01
N ASP A 173 24.02 10.03 7.90
CA ASP A 173 23.06 10.18 6.83
C ASP A 173 21.72 9.54 7.24
N MET A 174 20.74 10.40 7.50
CA MET A 174 19.38 10.00 7.85
C MET A 174 18.48 9.84 6.62
N GLY A 175 18.95 10.23 5.45
CA GLY A 175 18.24 10.12 4.17
C GLY A 175 18.38 8.75 3.54
N ALA A 176 19.38 7.94 3.91
CA ALA A 176 19.60 6.61 3.38
C ALA A 176 19.51 5.53 4.46
N TYR A 177 18.61 4.55 4.29
CA TYR A 177 18.38 3.52 5.31
C TYR A 177 17.87 2.21 4.73
N THR A 178 18.20 1.10 5.40
CA THR A 178 17.70 -0.24 5.06
C THR A 178 16.72 -0.72 6.13
N LEU A 179 15.56 -1.17 5.67
CA LEU A 179 14.53 -1.78 6.49
C LEU A 179 14.86 -3.24 6.76
N SER A 180 14.27 -3.81 7.81
CA SER A 180 14.52 -5.18 8.27
C SER A 180 14.02 -6.25 7.31
N ASN A 181 13.23 -5.88 6.31
CA ASN A 181 12.85 -6.72 5.18
C ASN A 181 13.82 -6.64 3.99
N GLY A 182 14.92 -5.89 4.10
CA GLY A 182 15.96 -5.73 3.08
C GLY A 182 15.78 -4.56 2.13
N VAL A 183 14.58 -3.94 2.10
CA VAL A 183 14.32 -2.77 1.25
C VAL A 183 15.18 -1.60 1.69
N TYR A 184 15.84 -0.96 0.75
CA TYR A 184 16.69 0.20 0.97
C TYR A 184 16.03 1.45 0.40
N CYS A 185 15.84 2.48 1.22
CA CYS A 185 15.26 3.74 0.82
C CYS A 185 16.29 4.85 0.85
N ASP A 186 16.21 5.74 -0.14
CA ASP A 186 17.05 6.92 -0.31
C ASP A 186 16.11 8.11 -0.54
N SER A 187 15.97 8.95 0.50
CA SER A 187 15.12 10.13 0.52
C SER A 187 15.63 11.25 -0.38
N HIS A 188 16.93 11.30 -0.67
CA HIS A 188 17.48 12.25 -1.64
C HIS A 188 17.08 11.85 -3.06
N ALA A 189 17.10 10.56 -3.35
CA ALA A 189 16.62 10.01 -4.63
C ALA A 189 15.09 9.89 -4.71
N LYS A 190 14.38 10.05 -3.58
CA LYS A 190 12.93 9.78 -3.44
C LYS A 190 12.55 8.39 -3.98
N ALA A 191 13.37 7.40 -3.65
CA ALA A 191 13.23 6.05 -4.18
C ALA A 191 13.61 4.99 -3.15
N CYS A 192 12.86 3.88 -3.17
CA CYS A 192 13.19 2.66 -2.45
C CYS A 192 13.52 1.54 -3.44
N TYR A 193 14.39 0.64 -3.03
CA TYR A 193 14.97 -0.41 -3.84
C TYR A 193 14.89 -1.74 -3.09
N THR A 194 14.87 -2.84 -3.83
CA THR A 194 14.85 -4.20 -3.27
C THR A 194 16.06 -4.51 -2.40
N ASP A 195 17.15 -3.76 -2.56
CA ASP A 195 18.39 -3.88 -1.80
C ASP A 195 19.22 -2.58 -1.85
N ARG A 196 20.26 -2.52 -1.00
CA ARG A 196 21.19 -1.39 -0.88
C ARG A 196 22.07 -1.12 -2.11
N PHE A 197 22.16 -2.05 -3.05
CA PHE A 197 22.90 -1.88 -4.31
C PHE A 197 22.04 -1.23 -5.39
N LYS A 198 20.78 -0.87 -5.06
CA LYS A 198 19.82 -0.24 -5.97
C LYS A 198 19.54 -1.10 -7.21
N THR A 199 19.57 -2.43 -7.07
CA THR A 199 19.40 -3.39 -8.18
C THR A 199 18.07 -3.22 -8.90
N GLN A 200 16.98 -3.11 -8.14
CA GLN A 200 15.64 -2.94 -8.68
C GLN A 200 14.86 -1.95 -7.81
N LEU A 201 14.09 -1.07 -8.45
CA LEU A 201 13.17 -0.18 -7.77
C LEU A 201 12.06 -0.98 -7.09
N ASP A 202 11.88 -0.79 -5.79
CA ASP A 202 10.67 -1.20 -5.09
C ASP A 202 9.60 -0.15 -5.35
N PHE A 203 8.85 -0.34 -6.44
CA PHE A 203 7.83 0.62 -6.88
C PHE A 203 6.75 0.86 -5.83
N GLN A 204 6.35 -0.18 -5.09
CA GLN A 204 5.29 -0.09 -4.10
C GLN A 204 5.74 0.76 -2.90
N THR A 205 6.90 0.45 -2.34
CA THR A 205 7.45 1.20 -1.21
C THR A 205 7.81 2.62 -1.62
N THR A 206 8.44 2.80 -2.80
CA THR A 206 8.79 4.12 -3.36
C THR A 206 7.56 5.00 -3.44
N LYS A 207 6.50 4.49 -4.07
CA LYS A 207 5.32 5.28 -4.31
C LYS A 207 4.61 5.60 -3.00
N ARG A 208 4.40 4.65 -2.09
CA ARG A 208 3.74 4.93 -0.79
C ARG A 208 4.49 5.90 0.11
N LEU A 209 5.82 5.95 0.01
CA LEU A 209 6.66 6.80 0.85
C LEU A 209 6.87 8.20 0.25
N PHE A 210 7.01 8.32 -1.07
CA PHE A 210 7.48 9.56 -1.70
C PHE A 210 6.47 10.24 -2.64
N HIS A 211 5.37 9.58 -3.01
CA HIS A 211 4.43 10.03 -4.05
C HIS A 211 2.96 9.77 -3.65
#